data_AF-A0A9Q0IE29-F1
#
_entry.id   AF-A0A9Q0IE29-F1
#
_cell.length_a   1.000
_cell.length_b   1.000
_cell.length_c   1.000
_cell.angle_alpha   90.00
_cell.angle_beta   90.00
_cell.angle_gamma   90.00
#
_symmetry.space_group_name_H-M   'P 1'
#
loop_
_entity.id
_entity.type
_entity.pdbx_description
1 polymer ?
#
loop_
_entity_poly.entity_id
_entity_poly.type
_entity_poly.pdbx_seq_one_letter_code
_entity_poly.pdbx_strand_id
1 'polypeptide(L)'
;MLRGNPCVCGSGEEASESLMSLSPFDMKNLLHHILSGKEFGLDGSRPISRCSSPSSTPSGMLSPVAGGPGGAAQLSWEETRGQWLRRRRLDGAINRVPVGFYQKVWKILQKCHGLSIDGYVLPSSTTREMTEGEIKFAVQVESVLNHVPQPEYRQLLVEALMILGLLADVDVAHMGGIVHVERILHGANDLFLADQKSQGTNEYFLEKDPATGICNFLYDSAPSGSYGTMTYLSKAAVAYVQDFLPSSSCLMQ
;
A
#
# COMPACT_ATOMS: atom_id res chain seq x y z
N MET A 1 39.97 -36.76 -7.08
CA MET A 1 40.57 -35.67 -7.88
C MET A 1 39.53 -35.17 -8.87
N LEU A 2 38.74 -34.16 -8.50
CA LEU A 2 37.86 -33.46 -9.44
C LEU A 2 38.53 -32.13 -9.76
N ARG A 3 38.96 -31.98 -11.03
CA ARG A 3 39.50 -30.72 -11.57
C ARG A 3 38.36 -29.71 -11.62
N GLY A 4 38.62 -28.51 -11.10
CA GLY A 4 37.69 -27.39 -11.15
C GLY A 4 37.52 -26.84 -12.56
N ASN A 5 36.31 -26.40 -12.87
CA ASN A 5 36.03 -25.48 -13.96
C ASN A 5 36.01 -24.05 -13.38
N PRO A 6 36.74 -23.10 -13.98
CA PRO A 6 36.83 -21.73 -13.48
C PRO A 6 35.54 -20.96 -13.79
N CYS A 7 35.03 -20.21 -12.81
CA CYS A 7 34.04 -19.16 -13.07
C CYS A 7 34.72 -18.09 -13.93
N VAL A 8 34.24 -17.92 -15.17
CA VAL A 8 34.61 -16.80 -16.04
C VAL A 8 33.83 -15.58 -15.55
N CYS A 9 34.52 -14.64 -14.93
CA CYS A 9 34.00 -13.28 -14.73
C CYS A 9 34.02 -12.56 -16.09
N GLY A 10 32.90 -12.60 -16.82
CA GLY A 10 32.71 -11.73 -17.99
C GLY A 10 32.68 -10.28 -17.53
N SER A 11 33.63 -9.48 -18.03
CA SER A 11 33.75 -8.06 -17.73
C SER A 11 32.49 -7.31 -18.18
N GLY A 12 32.08 -6.26 -17.46
CA GLY A 12 30.85 -5.50 -17.75
C GLY A 12 30.74 -4.95 -19.18
N GLU A 13 31.84 -4.93 -19.95
CA GLU A 13 31.85 -4.54 -21.36
C GLU A 13 31.18 -5.60 -22.26
N GLU A 14 31.33 -6.89 -21.98
CA GLU A 14 30.75 -8.00 -22.77
C GLU A 14 29.22 -8.01 -22.69
N ALA A 15 28.67 -7.69 -21.51
CA ALA A 15 27.24 -7.53 -21.31
C ALA A 15 26.70 -6.28 -22.04
N SER A 16 27.51 -5.22 -22.14
CA SER A 16 27.12 -4.00 -22.84
C SER A 16 27.13 -4.17 -24.36
N GLU A 17 28.12 -4.88 -24.92
CA GLU A 17 28.18 -5.21 -26.36
C GLU A 17 27.06 -6.17 -26.77
N SER A 18 26.73 -7.14 -25.91
CA SER A 18 25.60 -8.04 -26.16
C SER A 18 24.25 -7.32 -26.10
N LEU A 19 24.12 -6.24 -25.33
CA LEU A 19 22.95 -5.37 -25.30
C LEU A 19 22.87 -4.48 -26.55
N MET A 20 24.01 -3.92 -26.99
CA MET A 20 24.07 -3.04 -28.18
C MET A 20 23.91 -3.80 -29.50
N SER A 21 24.12 -5.12 -29.51
CA SER A 21 23.92 -5.97 -30.69
C SER A 21 22.49 -6.52 -30.83
N LEU A 22 21.59 -6.22 -29.88
CA LEU A 22 20.19 -6.60 -30.00
C LEU A 22 19.51 -5.86 -31.15
N SER A 23 18.59 -6.55 -31.83
CA SER A 23 17.74 -5.88 -32.81
C SER A 23 16.87 -4.82 -32.12
N PRO A 24 16.46 -3.75 -32.82
CA PRO A 24 15.57 -2.74 -32.25
C PRO A 24 14.27 -3.32 -31.67
N PHE A 25 13.80 -4.46 -32.20
CA PHE A 25 12.63 -5.16 -31.71
C PHE A 25 12.90 -5.89 -30.39
N ASP A 26 14.05 -6.56 -30.26
CA ASP A 26 14.43 -7.30 -29.06
C ASP A 26 14.80 -6.37 -27.91
N MET A 27 15.47 -5.26 -28.21
CA MET A 27 15.76 -4.22 -27.22
C MET A 27 14.48 -3.58 -26.69
N LYS A 28 13.50 -3.31 -27.57
CA LYS A 28 12.17 -2.83 -27.17
C LYS A 28 11.47 -3.84 -26.27
N ASN A 29 11.50 -5.13 -26.61
CA ASN A 29 10.86 -6.15 -25.80
C ASN A 29 11.56 -6.29 -24.44
N LEU A 30 12.89 -6.34 -24.41
CA LEU A 30 13.66 -6.42 -23.17
C LEU A 30 13.38 -5.24 -22.24
N LEU A 31 13.38 -4.02 -22.76
CA LEU A 31 13.00 -2.82 -21.99
C LEU A 31 11.55 -2.90 -21.53
N HIS A 32 10.64 -3.34 -22.40
CA HIS A 32 9.24 -3.54 -22.04
C HIS A 32 9.11 -4.57 -20.92
N HIS A 33 9.87 -5.66 -20.91
CA HIS A 33 9.86 -6.68 -19.87
C HIS A 33 10.43 -6.18 -18.53
N ILE A 34 11.53 -5.44 -18.56
CA ILE A 34 12.15 -4.84 -17.36
C ILE A 34 11.25 -3.77 -16.75
N LEU A 35 10.68 -2.88 -17.57
CA LEU A 35 9.85 -1.76 -17.11
C LEU A 35 8.43 -2.18 -16.75
N SER A 36 7.88 -3.22 -17.39
CA SER A 36 6.58 -3.79 -17.02
C SER A 36 6.65 -4.76 -15.84
N GLY A 37 7.86 -5.12 -15.38
CA GLY A 37 8.08 -6.03 -14.25
C GLY A 37 7.52 -7.45 -14.50
N LYS A 38 7.29 -7.83 -15.76
CA LYS A 38 6.58 -9.05 -16.12
C LYS A 38 7.38 -10.35 -15.91
N GLU A 39 8.66 -10.25 -15.59
CA GLU A 39 9.57 -11.42 -15.48
C GLU A 39 10.05 -11.73 -14.05
N PHE A 40 9.48 -11.13 -13.00
CA PHE A 40 9.71 -11.60 -11.61
C PHE A 40 8.61 -12.54 -11.10
N GLY A 41 7.97 -13.27 -12.02
CA GLY A 41 7.08 -14.38 -11.71
C GLY A 41 7.88 -15.64 -11.42
N LEU A 42 8.10 -15.93 -10.14
CA LEU A 42 8.33 -17.31 -9.70
C LEU A 42 7.05 -18.10 -10.06
N ASP A 43 7.23 -19.09 -10.93
CA ASP A 43 6.18 -19.96 -11.45
C ASP A 43 5.29 -20.55 -10.35
N GLY A 44 3.97 -20.45 -10.55
CA GLY A 44 2.97 -20.92 -9.60
C GLY A 44 1.53 -20.93 -10.14
N SER A 45 1.33 -21.51 -11.32
CA SER A 45 0.10 -22.20 -11.76
C SER A 45 -1.24 -21.44 -11.92
N ARG A 46 -1.65 -21.38 -13.21
CA ARG A 46 -3.00 -21.37 -13.83
C ARG A 46 -3.71 -20.02 -14.09
N PRO A 47 -4.07 -19.73 -15.35
CA PRO A 47 -4.89 -18.56 -15.69
C PRO A 47 -6.37 -18.87 -15.49
N ILE A 48 -7.05 -18.09 -14.64
CA ILE A 48 -8.51 -18.01 -14.66
C ILE A 48 -8.94 -17.15 -15.84
N SER A 49 -9.75 -17.78 -16.69
CA SER A 49 -10.55 -17.23 -17.78
C SER A 49 -11.05 -15.81 -17.49
N ARG A 50 -10.76 -14.92 -18.43
CA ARG A 50 -11.25 -13.54 -18.48
C ARG A 50 -12.67 -13.58 -19.07
N CYS A 51 -13.70 -13.49 -18.23
CA CYS A 51 -15.07 -13.30 -18.70
C CYS A 51 -15.25 -11.85 -19.15
N SER A 52 -15.18 -11.63 -20.46
CA SER A 52 -15.70 -10.42 -21.09
C SER A 52 -17.23 -10.51 -21.08
N SER A 53 -17.91 -9.49 -20.58
CA SER A 53 -19.31 -9.22 -20.91
C SER A 53 -19.46 -7.75 -21.26
N PRO A 54 -20.25 -7.41 -22.30
CA PRO A 54 -20.31 -6.08 -22.87
C PRO A 54 -21.36 -5.25 -22.13
N SER A 55 -20.97 -4.09 -21.60
CA SER A 55 -21.92 -3.07 -21.15
C SER A 55 -21.97 -1.94 -22.18
N SER A 56 -23.12 -1.88 -22.83
CA SER A 56 -23.58 -0.88 -23.77
C SER A 56 -23.82 0.46 -23.09
N THR A 57 -23.25 1.54 -23.63
CA THR A 57 -23.76 2.91 -23.48
C THR A 57 -23.84 3.58 -24.86
N PRO A 58 -24.97 4.21 -25.22
CA PRO A 58 -25.18 4.74 -26.56
C PRO A 58 -24.70 6.19 -26.73
N SER A 59 -23.97 6.39 -27.83
CA SER A 59 -23.87 7.53 -28.75
C SER A 59 -23.93 9.01 -28.28
N GLY A 60 -22.86 9.71 -28.68
CA GLY A 60 -22.82 11.14 -29.08
C GLY A 60 -21.41 11.70 -28.85
N MET A 61 -20.57 12.08 -29.82
CA MET A 61 -20.71 12.44 -31.23
C MET A 61 -19.43 12.09 -32.03
N LEU A 62 -19.51 12.26 -33.35
CA LEU A 62 -18.62 11.75 -34.41
C LEU A 62 -17.31 12.56 -34.62
N SER A 63 -16.18 11.83 -34.73
CA SER A 63 -15.02 11.99 -35.66
C SER A 63 -14.12 13.26 -35.63
N PRO A 64 -12.91 13.27 -36.23
CA PRO A 64 -12.20 12.23 -37.01
C PRO A 64 -10.74 11.95 -36.58
N VAL A 65 -10.15 10.96 -37.24
CA VAL A 65 -8.71 10.65 -37.27
C VAL A 65 -7.84 11.89 -37.54
N ALA A 66 -6.85 12.12 -36.68
CA ALA A 66 -5.67 12.94 -36.98
C ALA A 66 -4.44 12.22 -36.40
N GLY A 67 -3.62 11.67 -37.29
CA GLY A 67 -2.33 11.08 -36.94
C GLY A 67 -1.38 12.17 -36.44
N GLY A 68 -0.81 11.93 -35.26
CA GLY A 68 0.35 12.65 -34.75
C GLY A 68 1.13 11.72 -33.82
N PRO A 69 2.49 11.72 -33.81
CA PRO A 69 3.27 10.77 -33.02
C PRO A 69 3.24 11.01 -31.49
N GLY A 70 2.34 11.86 -30.97
CA GLY A 70 2.28 12.27 -29.56
C GLY A 70 1.21 11.59 -28.70
N GLY A 71 0.29 10.81 -29.27
CA GLY A 71 -0.88 10.31 -28.52
C GLY A 71 -0.66 9.05 -27.67
N ALA A 72 0.35 8.23 -27.97
CA ALA A 72 0.55 6.94 -27.31
C ALA A 72 1.13 7.07 -25.88
N ALA A 73 1.98 8.07 -25.65
CA ALA A 73 2.49 8.36 -24.32
C ALA A 73 1.39 8.95 -23.41
N GLN A 74 0.43 9.68 -23.99
CA GLN A 74 -0.65 10.31 -23.22
C GLN A 74 -1.63 9.28 -22.63
N LEU A 75 -2.01 8.29 -23.42
CA LEU A 75 -2.91 7.22 -23.00
C LEU A 75 -2.26 6.28 -21.96
N SER A 76 -0.93 6.15 -21.97
CA SER A 76 -0.19 5.27 -21.06
C SER A 76 -0.10 5.81 -19.62
N TRP A 77 -0.01 7.14 -19.42
CA TRP A 77 0.02 7.73 -18.08
C TRP A 77 -1.37 7.86 -17.43
N GLU A 78 -2.42 7.97 -18.23
CA GLU A 78 -3.82 7.95 -17.76
C GLU A 78 -4.24 6.55 -17.29
N GLU A 79 -3.71 5.49 -17.92
CA GLU A 79 -4.00 4.11 -17.53
C GLU A 79 -3.33 3.70 -16.21
N THR A 80 -2.17 4.29 -15.89
CA THR A 80 -1.45 4.09 -14.61
C THR A 80 -2.00 4.94 -13.47
N ARG A 81 -2.57 6.13 -13.75
CA ARG A 81 -3.30 6.92 -12.76
C ARG A 81 -4.56 6.19 -12.30
N GLY A 82 -4.81 6.24 -10.99
CA GLY A 82 -5.94 5.60 -10.34
C GLY A 82 -5.77 4.09 -10.15
N GLN A 83 -4.63 3.47 -10.49
CA GLN A 83 -4.46 2.03 -10.37
C GLN A 83 -4.59 1.56 -8.91
N TRP A 84 -3.91 2.22 -7.98
CA TRP A 84 -3.93 1.84 -6.58
C TRP A 84 -5.21 2.30 -5.90
N LEU A 85 -5.74 3.48 -6.26
CA LEU A 85 -7.05 3.92 -5.78
C LEU A 85 -8.15 2.93 -6.17
N ARG A 86 -8.19 2.48 -7.43
CA ARG A 86 -9.15 1.46 -7.90
C ARG A 86 -8.99 0.14 -7.13
N ARG A 87 -7.75 -0.31 -6.91
CA ARG A 87 -7.48 -1.51 -6.12
C ARG A 87 -7.99 -1.38 -4.68
N ARG A 88 -7.70 -0.27 -4.00
CA ARG A 88 -8.20 0.00 -2.65
C ARG A 88 -9.72 0.06 -2.60
N ARG A 89 -10.36 0.69 -3.58
CA ARG A 89 -11.82 0.70 -3.69
C ARG A 89 -12.43 -0.69 -3.83
N LEU A 90 -11.87 -1.53 -4.70
CA LEU A 90 -12.31 -2.92 -4.86
C LEU A 90 -12.12 -3.71 -3.57
N ASP A 91 -10.95 -3.62 -2.96
CA ASP A 91 -10.59 -4.38 -1.77
C ASP A 91 -11.41 -3.94 -0.57
N GLY A 92 -11.60 -2.64 -0.39
CA GLY A 92 -12.46 -2.07 0.63
C GLY A 92 -13.92 -2.46 0.45
N ALA A 93 -14.46 -2.39 -0.77
CA ALA A 93 -15.86 -2.72 -1.05
C ALA A 93 -16.23 -4.17 -0.72
N ILE A 94 -15.28 -5.10 -0.87
CA ILE A 94 -15.47 -6.52 -0.54
C ILE A 94 -14.86 -6.91 0.82
N ASN A 95 -14.39 -5.96 1.62
CA ASN A 95 -13.68 -6.19 2.89
C ASN A 95 -12.51 -7.17 2.78
N ARG A 96 -11.78 -7.14 1.67
CA ARG A 96 -10.57 -7.96 1.51
C ARG A 96 -9.45 -7.39 2.38
N VAL A 97 -8.83 -8.26 3.17
CA VAL A 97 -7.69 -7.94 4.02
C VAL A 97 -6.47 -8.81 3.67
N PRO A 98 -5.24 -8.36 3.98
CA PRO A 98 -4.04 -9.19 3.82
C PRO A 98 -4.05 -10.46 4.66
N VAL A 99 -3.24 -11.44 4.25
CA VAL A 99 -3.05 -12.68 5.02
C VAL A 99 -2.50 -12.37 6.41
N GLY A 100 -3.06 -13.01 7.43
CA GLY A 100 -2.64 -12.81 8.83
C GLY A 100 -3.18 -11.53 9.47
N PHE A 101 -4.07 -10.79 8.80
CA PHE A 101 -4.60 -9.53 9.29
C PHE A 101 -5.23 -9.64 10.69
N TYR A 102 -6.14 -10.60 10.90
CA TYR A 102 -6.82 -10.76 12.19
C TYR A 102 -5.84 -11.15 13.31
N GLN A 103 -4.89 -12.04 13.03
CA GLN A 103 -3.85 -12.41 13.99
C GLN A 103 -2.98 -11.21 14.37
N LYS A 104 -2.73 -10.29 13.43
CA LYS A 104 -2.03 -9.04 13.74
C LYS A 104 -2.86 -8.11 14.60
N VAL A 105 -4.15 -7.93 14.29
CA VAL A 105 -5.07 -7.13 15.13
C VAL A 105 -5.16 -7.69 16.55
N TRP A 106 -5.22 -9.02 16.69
CA TRP A 106 -5.18 -9.71 17.97
C TRP A 106 -3.95 -9.33 18.78
N LYS A 107 -2.75 -9.45 18.18
CA LYS A 107 -1.49 -9.09 18.85
C LYS A 107 -1.42 -7.63 19.27
N ILE A 108 -1.98 -6.71 18.48
CA ILE A 108 -2.06 -5.30 18.86
C ILE A 108 -2.91 -5.13 20.12
N LEU A 109 -4.10 -5.76 20.16
CA LEU A 109 -5.00 -5.68 21.32
C LEU A 109 -4.38 -6.28 22.59
N GLN A 110 -3.48 -7.24 22.47
CA GLN A 110 -2.73 -7.75 23.63
C GLN A 110 -1.76 -6.71 24.23
N LYS A 111 -1.41 -5.66 23.48
CA LYS A 111 -0.47 -4.62 23.89
C LYS A 111 -1.12 -3.28 24.21
N CYS A 112 -2.42 -3.10 23.96
CA CYS A 112 -3.13 -1.84 24.20
C CYS A 112 -4.44 -2.02 24.99
N HIS A 113 -5.08 -0.91 25.39
CA HIS A 113 -6.40 -0.97 26.03
C HIS A 113 -7.54 -1.20 25.03
N GLY A 114 -7.31 -0.86 23.77
CA GLY A 114 -8.24 -1.06 22.68
C GLY A 114 -7.81 -0.35 21.41
N LEU A 115 -8.47 -0.69 20.31
CA LEU A 115 -8.31 -0.03 19.01
C LEU A 115 -9.55 0.82 18.73
N SER A 116 -9.35 2.10 18.45
CA SER A 116 -10.42 3.01 18.02
C SER A 116 -10.37 3.19 16.51
N ILE A 117 -11.50 2.96 15.86
CA ILE A 117 -11.71 3.12 14.41
C ILE A 117 -13.10 3.73 14.21
N ASP A 118 -13.17 4.88 13.55
CA ASP A 118 -14.37 5.66 13.27
C ASP A 118 -15.22 5.94 14.52
N GLY A 119 -14.55 6.22 15.65
CA GLY A 119 -15.19 6.44 16.95
C GLY A 119 -15.67 5.16 17.67
N TYR A 120 -15.64 3.99 17.02
CA TYR A 120 -15.91 2.70 17.65
C TYR A 120 -14.64 2.15 18.30
N VAL A 121 -14.77 1.56 19.48
CA VAL A 121 -13.63 0.97 20.21
C VAL A 121 -13.79 -0.54 20.26
N LEU A 122 -12.79 -1.24 19.71
CA LEU A 122 -12.57 -2.67 19.92
C LEU A 122 -11.70 -2.84 21.19
N PRO A 123 -12.27 -3.28 22.32
CA PRO A 123 -11.55 -3.36 23.58
C PRO A 123 -10.58 -4.53 23.61
N SER A 124 -9.50 -4.42 24.40
CA SER A 124 -8.57 -5.54 24.60
C SER A 124 -9.19 -6.72 25.35
N SER A 125 -10.29 -6.52 26.08
CA SER A 125 -11.03 -7.63 26.71
C SER A 125 -11.53 -8.66 25.69
N THR A 126 -11.73 -8.27 24.43
CA THR A 126 -12.08 -9.19 23.33
C THR A 126 -11.08 -10.35 23.23
N THR A 127 -9.78 -10.11 23.50
CA THR A 127 -8.77 -11.18 23.41
C THR A 127 -8.82 -12.17 24.58
N ARG A 128 -9.64 -11.91 25.60
CA ARG A 128 -9.86 -12.83 26.74
C ARG A 128 -11.05 -13.76 26.51
N GLU A 129 -11.95 -13.38 25.62
CA GLU A 129 -13.21 -14.10 25.37
C GLU A 129 -13.17 -14.99 24.12
N MET A 130 -12.18 -14.80 23.27
CA MET A 130 -12.05 -15.46 21.96
C MET A 130 -10.63 -16.00 21.76
N THR A 131 -10.29 -16.45 20.56
CA THR A 131 -8.90 -16.75 20.13
C THR A 131 -8.57 -16.08 18.80
N GLU A 132 -7.28 -15.91 18.48
CA GLU A 132 -6.82 -15.18 17.28
C GLU A 132 -7.27 -15.80 15.94
N GLY A 133 -7.63 -17.09 15.94
CA GLY A 133 -8.10 -17.84 14.76
C GLY A 133 -9.60 -18.05 14.70
N GLU A 134 -10.36 -17.58 15.69
CA GLU A 134 -11.82 -17.75 15.73
C GLU A 134 -12.55 -16.81 14.76
N ILE A 135 -13.52 -17.35 14.03
CA ILE A 135 -14.39 -16.57 13.14
C ILE A 135 -15.10 -15.43 13.89
N LYS A 136 -15.47 -15.66 15.15
CA LYS A 136 -16.15 -14.66 15.99
C LYS A 136 -15.31 -13.40 16.18
N PHE A 137 -14.00 -13.56 16.38
CA PHE A 137 -13.06 -12.44 16.48
C PHE A 137 -12.97 -11.68 15.16
N ALA A 138 -12.82 -12.40 14.04
CA ALA A 138 -12.76 -11.81 12.71
C ALA A 138 -14.02 -10.98 12.38
N VAL A 139 -15.20 -11.54 12.63
CA VAL A 139 -16.50 -10.85 12.42
C VAL A 139 -16.60 -9.59 13.28
N GLN A 140 -16.08 -9.61 14.51
CA GLN A 140 -16.10 -8.42 15.37
C GLN A 140 -15.17 -7.32 14.84
N VAL A 141 -13.96 -7.67 14.39
CA VAL A 141 -13.03 -6.72 13.76
C VAL A 141 -13.62 -6.14 12.47
N GLU A 142 -14.21 -6.98 11.62
CA GLU A 142 -14.89 -6.56 10.39
C GLU A 142 -16.06 -5.61 10.67
N SER A 143 -16.88 -5.92 11.68
CA SER A 143 -17.99 -5.06 12.09
C SER A 143 -17.50 -3.65 12.42
N VAL A 144 -16.39 -3.53 13.16
CA VAL A 144 -15.77 -2.22 13.46
C VAL A 144 -15.30 -1.53 12.17
N LEU A 145 -14.56 -2.21 11.28
CA LEU A 145 -14.10 -1.63 10.01
C LEU A 145 -15.24 -1.24 9.05
N ASN A 146 -16.39 -1.90 9.12
CA ASN A 146 -17.55 -1.62 8.28
C ASN A 146 -18.23 -0.27 8.58
N HIS A 147 -17.96 0.34 9.73
CA HIS A 147 -18.46 1.69 10.04
C HIS A 147 -17.86 2.74 9.11
N VAL A 148 -16.61 2.53 8.68
CA VAL A 148 -15.92 3.39 7.72
C VAL A 148 -16.62 3.30 6.36
N PRO A 149 -17.29 4.35 5.87
CA PRO A 149 -18.15 4.24 4.68
C PRO A 149 -17.36 4.16 3.37
N GLN A 150 -16.18 4.79 3.32
CA GLN A 150 -15.36 4.85 2.12
C GLN A 150 -14.39 3.67 2.02
N PRO A 151 -14.42 2.89 0.92
CA PRO A 151 -13.60 1.69 0.81
C PRO A 151 -12.10 1.99 0.71
N GLU A 152 -11.69 3.06 0.04
CA GLU A 152 -10.28 3.46 -0.05
C GLU A 152 -9.69 3.89 1.29
N TYR A 153 -10.44 4.62 2.12
CA TYR A 153 -10.04 5.00 3.48
C TYR A 153 -9.95 3.77 4.38
N ARG A 154 -10.95 2.88 4.31
CA ARG A 154 -10.94 1.59 5.02
C ARG A 154 -9.68 0.78 4.72
N GLN A 155 -9.25 0.73 3.45
CA GLN A 155 -8.02 0.01 3.09
C GLN A 155 -6.75 0.67 3.62
N LEU A 156 -6.66 2.01 3.67
CA LEU A 156 -5.53 2.67 4.32
C LEU A 156 -5.48 2.40 5.83
N LEU A 157 -6.63 2.28 6.51
CA LEU A 157 -6.69 1.85 7.90
C LEU A 157 -6.24 0.38 8.07
N VAL A 158 -6.61 -0.50 7.14
CA VAL A 158 -6.12 -1.89 7.11
C VAL A 158 -4.61 -1.93 6.94
N GLU A 159 -4.05 -1.14 6.02
CA GLU A 159 -2.60 -1.00 5.84
C GLU A 159 -1.91 -0.49 7.13
N ALA A 160 -2.50 0.51 7.81
CA ALA A 160 -1.99 1.02 9.08
C ALA A 160 -2.01 -0.04 10.20
N LEU A 161 -3.10 -0.82 10.31
CA LEU A 161 -3.21 -1.93 11.25
C LEU A 161 -2.19 -3.03 10.98
N MET A 162 -1.86 -3.30 9.71
CA MET A 162 -0.80 -4.26 9.37
C MET A 162 0.56 -3.81 9.89
N ILE A 163 0.88 -2.52 9.77
CA ILE A 163 2.12 -1.93 10.29
C ILE A 163 2.14 -1.97 11.82
N LEU A 164 1.06 -1.58 12.48
CA LEU A 164 0.93 -1.72 13.93
C LEU A 164 1.12 -3.17 14.39
N GLY A 165 0.62 -4.13 13.62
CA GLY A 165 0.81 -5.55 13.90
C GLY A 165 2.28 -5.98 13.80
N LEU A 166 3.03 -5.42 12.84
CA LEU A 166 4.49 -5.63 12.77
C LEU A 166 5.21 -4.98 13.95
N LEU A 167 4.80 -3.77 14.37
CA LEU A 167 5.35 -3.12 15.56
C LEU A 167 5.00 -3.87 16.85
N ALA A 168 3.85 -4.53 16.91
CA ALA A 168 3.49 -5.40 18.02
C ALA A 168 4.32 -6.69 18.06
N ASP A 169 4.82 -7.18 16.91
CA ASP A 169 5.73 -8.33 16.84
C ASP A 169 7.14 -7.97 17.33
N VAL A 170 7.59 -6.72 17.10
CA VAL A 170 8.79 -6.19 17.73
C VAL A 170 8.44 -5.95 19.20
N ASP A 171 9.30 -6.32 20.15
CA ASP A 171 8.99 -6.27 21.59
C ASP A 171 8.99 -4.83 22.15
N VAL A 172 8.17 -3.96 21.56
CA VAL A 172 7.90 -2.61 22.04
C VAL A 172 7.08 -2.72 23.32
N ALA A 173 7.47 -1.92 24.32
CA ALA A 173 6.74 -1.74 25.57
C ALA A 173 5.25 -1.49 25.32
N HIS A 174 4.40 -1.88 26.29
CA HIS A 174 2.94 -1.80 26.19
C HIS A 174 2.47 -0.45 25.60
N MET A 175 1.65 -0.50 24.56
CA MET A 175 0.93 0.64 23.99
C MET A 175 -0.21 0.99 24.96
N GLY A 176 0.11 1.48 26.16
CA GLY A 176 -0.74 1.52 27.35
C GLY A 176 -1.99 2.41 27.27
N GLY A 177 -2.55 2.70 26.09
CA GLY A 177 -3.76 3.50 25.89
C GLY A 177 -4.68 2.91 24.82
N ILE A 178 -5.71 3.67 24.45
CA ILE A 178 -6.52 3.38 23.25
C ILE A 178 -5.73 3.89 22.04
N VAL A 179 -5.48 3.01 21.08
CA VAL A 179 -4.78 3.33 19.84
C VAL A 179 -5.82 3.82 18.82
N HIS A 180 -5.73 5.08 18.42
CA HIS A 180 -6.59 5.69 17.41
C HIS A 180 -5.95 5.54 16.03
N VAL A 181 -6.50 4.65 15.19
CA VAL A 181 -5.88 4.26 13.92
C VAL A 181 -5.88 5.44 12.93
N GLU A 182 -6.92 6.26 12.95
CA GLU A 182 -7.08 7.43 12.09
C GLU A 182 -5.98 8.46 12.35
N ARG A 183 -5.54 8.63 13.61
CA ARG A 183 -4.45 9.57 13.93
C ARG A 183 -3.14 9.20 13.26
N ILE A 184 -2.85 7.90 13.17
CA ILE A 184 -1.67 7.39 12.45
C ILE A 184 -1.81 7.68 10.95
N LEU A 185 -2.99 7.39 10.38
CA LEU A 185 -3.24 7.63 8.97
C LEU A 185 -3.16 9.13 8.61
N HIS A 186 -3.71 10.00 9.44
CA HIS A 186 -3.61 11.45 9.26
C HIS A 186 -2.16 11.94 9.41
N GLY A 187 -1.41 11.43 10.40
CA GLY A 187 0.02 11.73 10.50
C GLY A 187 0.81 11.29 9.26
N ALA A 188 0.49 10.13 8.68
CA ALA A 188 1.08 9.67 7.44
C ALA A 188 0.73 10.61 6.26
N ASN A 189 -0.51 11.07 6.19
CA ASN A 189 -0.96 12.02 5.18
C ASN A 189 -0.25 13.38 5.30
N ASP A 190 -0.03 13.87 6.51
CA ASP A 190 0.70 15.13 6.73
C ASP A 190 2.18 15.01 6.32
N LEU A 191 2.83 13.88 6.63
CA LEU A 191 4.19 13.58 6.16
C LEU A 191 4.24 13.50 4.62
N PHE A 192 3.28 12.83 4.00
CA PHE A 192 3.18 12.76 2.54
C PHE A 192 3.05 14.14 1.92
N LEU A 193 2.15 14.98 2.44
CA LEU A 193 1.93 16.33 1.95
C LEU A 193 3.18 17.20 2.10
N ALA A 194 3.89 17.10 3.24
CA ALA A 194 5.14 17.82 3.45
C ALA A 194 6.20 17.44 2.41
N ASP A 195 6.34 16.14 2.12
CA ASP A 195 7.27 15.64 1.11
C ASP A 195 6.88 16.04 -0.32
N GLN A 196 5.59 16.09 -0.65
CA GLN A 196 5.14 16.56 -1.98
C GLN A 196 5.40 18.06 -2.14
N LYS A 197 5.15 18.86 -1.11
CA LYS A 197 5.43 20.30 -1.12
C LYS A 197 6.92 20.59 -1.27
N SER A 198 7.79 19.84 -0.58
CA SER A 198 9.24 20.03 -0.67
C SER A 198 9.80 19.68 -2.05
N GLN A 199 9.15 18.77 -2.79
CA GLN A 199 9.48 18.42 -4.17
C GLN A 199 8.93 19.41 -5.22
N GLY A 200 8.27 20.49 -4.78
CA GLY A 200 7.76 21.53 -5.67
C GLY A 200 6.40 21.18 -6.31
N THR A 201 5.69 20.17 -5.81
CA THR A 201 4.29 19.94 -6.21
C THR A 201 3.44 21.12 -5.77
N ASN A 202 2.76 21.77 -6.73
CA ASN A 202 1.88 22.89 -6.44
C ASN A 202 0.72 22.44 -5.52
N GLU A 203 0.44 23.20 -4.46
CA GLU A 203 -0.63 22.93 -3.49
C GLU A 203 -2.00 22.77 -4.16
N TYR A 204 -2.21 23.41 -5.32
CA TYR A 204 -3.41 23.25 -6.14
C TYR A 204 -3.69 21.78 -6.51
N PHE A 205 -2.66 20.95 -6.69
CA PHE A 205 -2.83 19.54 -7.03
C PHE A 205 -2.96 18.62 -5.80
N LEU A 206 -2.73 19.12 -4.59
CA LEU A 206 -2.80 18.34 -3.35
C LEU A 206 -4.21 18.40 -2.74
N GLU A 207 -5.22 18.15 -3.57
CA GLU A 207 -6.61 18.11 -3.13
C GLU A 207 -6.82 17.00 -2.11
N LYS A 208 -7.48 17.36 -1.01
CA LYS A 208 -7.91 16.43 0.03
C LYS A 208 -9.36 16.05 -0.22
N ASP A 209 -9.69 14.78 0.03
CA ASP A 209 -11.08 14.37 0.13
C ASP A 209 -11.75 15.12 1.30
N PRO A 210 -12.84 15.88 1.07
CA PRO A 210 -13.50 16.66 2.11
C PRO A 210 -14.09 15.81 3.24
N ALA A 211 -14.43 14.55 2.98
CA ALA A 211 -15.02 13.68 3.99
C ALA A 211 -13.98 13.07 4.93
N THR A 212 -12.80 12.74 4.41
CA THR A 212 -11.75 12.03 5.18
C THR A 212 -10.51 12.86 5.47
N GLY A 213 -10.32 13.99 4.79
CA GLY A 213 -9.13 14.85 4.92
C GLY A 213 -7.84 14.25 4.34
N ILE A 214 -7.91 13.11 3.66
CA ILE A 214 -6.76 12.44 3.04
C ILE A 214 -6.52 12.99 1.64
N CYS A 215 -5.24 13.19 1.29
CA CYS A 215 -4.82 13.62 -0.04
C CYS A 215 -5.19 12.57 -1.10
N ASN A 216 -5.80 13.01 -2.20
CA ASN A 216 -6.20 12.13 -3.30
C ASN A 216 -5.01 11.36 -3.90
N PHE A 217 -3.81 11.96 -3.91
CA PHE A 217 -2.60 11.25 -4.36
C PHE A 217 -2.11 10.19 -3.38
N LEU A 218 -2.39 10.32 -2.09
CA LEU A 218 -2.05 9.27 -1.13
C LEU A 218 -2.95 8.04 -1.35
N TYR A 219 -4.23 8.24 -1.70
CA TYR A 219 -5.11 7.14 -2.06
C TYR A 219 -4.67 6.38 -3.31
N ASP A 220 -3.92 7.01 -4.21
CA ASP A 220 -3.43 6.39 -5.43
C ASP A 220 -1.92 6.06 -5.41
N SER A 221 -1.24 6.30 -4.30
CA SER A 221 0.17 5.91 -4.20
C SER A 221 0.30 4.40 -3.95
N ALA A 222 1.34 3.81 -4.54
CA ALA A 222 1.66 2.40 -4.35
C ALA A 222 1.91 2.10 -2.86
N PRO A 223 1.68 0.86 -2.38
CA PRO A 223 2.08 0.48 -1.03
C PRO A 223 3.58 0.64 -0.80
N SER A 224 4.38 0.23 -1.79
CA SER A 224 5.85 0.24 -1.72
C SER A 224 6.46 1.46 -2.42
N GLY A 225 7.78 1.64 -2.22
CA GLY A 225 8.55 2.73 -2.81
C GLY A 225 8.78 3.91 -1.87
N SER A 226 9.70 4.79 -2.22
CA SER A 226 10.09 5.96 -1.39
C SER A 226 8.93 6.89 -1.08
N TYR A 227 7.95 6.98 -1.97
CA TYR A 227 6.73 7.80 -1.84
C TYR A 227 5.46 6.95 -1.68
N GLY A 228 5.62 5.66 -1.38
CA GLY A 228 4.49 4.74 -1.19
C GLY A 228 3.82 4.90 0.18
N THR A 229 2.57 4.45 0.30
CA THR A 229 1.78 4.59 1.55
C THR A 229 2.46 3.94 2.74
N MET A 230 3.07 2.76 2.57
CA MET A 230 3.72 2.05 3.68
C MET A 230 4.88 2.84 4.27
N THR A 231 5.59 3.63 3.46
CA THR A 231 6.69 4.48 3.94
C THR A 231 6.19 5.53 4.92
N TYR A 232 5.11 6.21 4.58
CA TYR A 232 4.51 7.25 5.43
C TYR A 232 3.78 6.67 6.64
N LEU A 233 3.02 5.59 6.44
CA LEU A 233 2.34 4.90 7.52
C LEU A 233 3.33 4.33 8.54
N SER A 234 4.47 3.79 8.08
CA SER A 234 5.51 3.27 8.99
C SER A 234 6.12 4.39 9.84
N LYS A 235 6.48 5.52 9.21
CA LYS A 235 7.02 6.70 9.93
C LYS A 235 6.01 7.22 10.95
N ALA A 236 4.75 7.39 10.55
CA ALA A 236 3.68 7.89 11.42
C ALA A 236 3.36 6.92 12.57
N ALA A 237 3.32 5.62 12.30
CA ALA A 237 3.08 4.61 13.32
C ALA A 237 4.18 4.59 14.39
N VAL A 238 5.45 4.69 13.98
CA VAL A 238 6.58 4.76 14.91
C VAL A 238 6.50 6.02 15.77
N ALA A 239 6.26 7.18 15.16
CA ALA A 239 6.10 8.44 15.90
C ALA A 239 4.93 8.37 16.89
N TYR A 240 3.79 7.82 16.46
CA TYR A 240 2.61 7.65 17.29
C TYR A 240 2.85 6.73 18.51
N VAL A 241 3.56 5.61 18.31
CA VAL A 241 3.85 4.67 19.41
C VAL A 241 4.88 5.26 20.38
N GLN A 242 5.82 6.08 19.91
CA GLN A 242 6.78 6.78 20.77
C GLN A 242 6.12 7.68 21.81
N ASP A 243 4.96 8.28 21.50
CA ASP A 243 4.22 9.12 22.44
C ASP A 243 3.70 8.35 23.68
N PHE A 244 3.62 7.02 23.60
CA PHE A 244 3.23 6.16 24.74
C PHE A 244 4.42 5.72 25.60
N LEU A 245 5.65 5.94 25.14
CA LEU A 245 6.83 5.63 25.92
C LEU A 245 6.99 6.72 27.00
N PRO A 246 7.36 6.35 28.25
CA PRO A 246 7.69 7.36 29.25
C PRO A 246 8.80 8.23 28.68
N SER A 247 8.56 9.54 28.61
CA SER A 247 9.59 10.49 28.23
C SER A 247 10.74 10.30 29.21
N SER A 248 11.91 9.94 28.69
CA SER A 248 13.17 9.87 29.43
C SER A 248 13.55 11.27 29.89
N SER A 249 12.80 11.84 30.83
CA SER A 249 13.21 13.01 31.60
C SER A 249 14.29 12.54 32.57
N CYS A 250 15.49 12.37 32.02
CA CYS A 250 16.70 12.34 32.81
C CYS A 250 16.89 13.76 33.39
N LEU A 251 16.26 14.01 34.54
CA LEU A 251 16.68 15.07 35.45
C LEU A 251 18.07 14.67 35.95
N MET A 252 19.10 15.14 35.26
CA MET A 252 20.45 15.26 35.83
C MET A 252 20.37 16.37 36.87
N GLN A 253 20.28 15.98 38.13
CA GLN A 253 20.52 16.83 39.29
C GLN A 253 21.97 16.73 39.72
#